data_AF-A0A7J3TKA2-F1
#
_entry.id   AF-A0A7J3TKA2-F1
#
_cell.length_a   1.000
_cell.length_b   1.000
_cell.length_c   1.000
_cell.angle_alpha   90.00
_cell.angle_beta   90.00
_cell.angle_gamma   90.00
#
_symmetry.space_group_name_H-M   'P 1'
#
loop_
_entity.id
_entity.type
_entity.pdbx_description
1 polymer ?
#
loop_
_entity_poly.entity_id
_entity_poly.type
_entity_poly.pdbx_seq_one_letter_code
_entity_poly.pdbx_strand_id
1 'polypeptide(L)' 'MADKYEEWVKNFKWDVPEYYSIADVVDEYAKDRSKVAIYYEDADGNKRKMTYWELSDESNRFGNLLRNLG' A
#
# COMPACT_ATOMS: atom_id res chain seq x y z
N MET A 1 1.61 -21.98 24.63
CA MET A 1 1.82 -21.21 23.38
C MET A 1 0.55 -21.20 22.51
N ALA A 2 -0.18 -22.32 22.37
CA ALA A 2 -1.50 -22.37 21.72
C ALA A 2 -2.54 -21.47 22.43
N ASP A 3 -2.62 -21.53 23.77
CA ASP A 3 -3.59 -20.76 24.56
C ASP A 3 -3.50 -19.24 24.32
N LYS A 4 -2.29 -18.71 24.09
CA LYS A 4 -2.05 -17.28 23.87
C LYS A 4 -2.48 -16.83 22.47
N TYR A 5 -2.33 -17.69 21.47
CA TYR A 5 -2.81 -17.41 20.11
C TYR A 5 -4.34 -17.43 20.07
N GLU A 6 -4.98 -18.42 20.69
CA GLU A 6 -6.44 -18.49 20.79
C GLU A 6 -7.03 -17.29 21.54
N GLU A 7 -6.38 -16.86 22.62
CA GLU A 7 -6.75 -15.65 23.36
C GLU A 7 -6.63 -14.39 22.49
N TRP A 8 -5.55 -14.24 21.71
CA TRP A 8 -5.38 -13.11 20.79
C TRP A 8 -6.45 -13.09 19.71
N VAL A 9 -6.73 -14.23 19.08
CA VAL A 9 -7.77 -14.32 18.05
C VAL A 9 -9.14 -13.96 18.63
N LYS A 10 -9.45 -14.44 19.84
CA LYS A 10 -10.73 -14.17 20.51
C LYS A 10 -10.91 -12.70 20.88
N ASN A 11 -9.84 -12.04 21.32
CA ASN A 11 -9.91 -10.68 21.86
C ASN A 11 -9.54 -9.59 20.83
N PHE A 12 -9.00 -9.96 19.67
CA PHE A 12 -8.64 -9.01 18.64
C PHE A 12 -9.88 -8.30 18.09
N LYS A 13 -9.82 -6.97 18.05
CA LYS A 13 -10.82 -6.12 17.42
C LYS A 13 -10.11 -5.11 16.54
N TRP A 14 -10.61 -4.95 15.32
CA TRP A 14 -10.16 -3.88 14.45
C TRP A 14 -10.71 -2.54 14.99
N ASP A 15 -9.80 -1.63 15.32
CA ASP A 15 -10.10 -0.22 15.56
C ASP A 15 -9.97 0.51 14.22
N VAL A 16 -11.04 0.50 13.42
CA VAL A 16 -11.03 1.05 12.06
C VAL A 16 -11.42 2.52 12.12
N PRO A 17 -10.57 3.46 11.66
CA PRO A 17 -10.92 4.87 11.61
C PRO A 17 -12.11 5.14 10.68
N GLU A 18 -12.86 6.22 10.97
CA GLU A 18 -13.95 6.69 10.10
C GLU A 18 -13.46 7.04 8.69
N TYR A 19 -12.24 7.60 8.60
CA TYR A 19 -11.57 7.93 7.33
C TYR A 19 -10.28 7.13 7.23
N TYR A 20 -10.29 6.12 6.37
CA TYR A 20 -9.13 5.31 6.06
C TYR A 20 -9.17 4.88 4.60
N SER A 21 -8.12 5.18 3.84
CA SER A 21 -7.92 4.64 2.50
C SER A 21 -6.54 4.02 2.35
N ILE A 22 -6.41 3.08 1.41
CA ILE A 22 -5.11 2.50 1.06
C ILE A 22 -4.20 3.58 0.45
N ALA A 23 -4.77 4.57 -0.24
CA ALA A 23 -4.00 5.69 -0.79
C ALA A 23 -3.31 6.50 0.31
N ASP A 24 -3.99 6.76 1.44
CA ASP A 24 -3.39 7.46 2.57
C ASP A 24 -2.19 6.71 3.16
N VAL A 25 -2.29 5.37 3.23
CA VAL A 25 -1.18 4.52 3.67
C VAL A 25 0.00 4.59 2.71
N VAL A 26 -0.27 4.52 1.40
CA VAL A 26 0.76 4.67 0.36
C VAL A 26 1.45 6.03 0.48
N ASP A 27 0.69 7.11 0.66
CA ASP A 27 1.20 8.47 0.78
C ASP A 27 2.01 8.67 2.06
N GLU A 28 1.63 8.04 3.18
CA GLU A 28 2.42 8.06 4.42
C GLU A 28 3.81 7.44 4.21
N TYR A 29 3.86 6.28 3.54
CA TYR A 29 5.13 5.63 3.20
C TYR A 29 5.92 6.38 2.13
N ALA A 30 5.24 7.09 1.22
CA ALA A 30 5.86 7.89 0.16
C ALA A 30 6.66 9.09 0.68
N LYS A 31 6.43 9.52 1.94
CA LYS A 31 7.23 10.56 2.60
C LYS A 31 8.72 10.19 2.65
N ASP A 32 9.04 8.91 2.80
CA ASP A 32 10.40 8.39 2.59
C ASP A 32 10.54 7.87 1.15
N ARG A 33 11.13 8.71 0.29
CA ARG A 33 11.32 8.40 -1.13
C ARG A 33 12.24 7.21 -1.40
N SER A 34 13.02 6.77 -0.41
CA SER A 34 13.91 5.61 -0.56
C SER A 34 13.19 4.28 -0.36
N LYS A 35 11.99 4.31 0.26
CA LYS A 35 11.26 3.11 0.65
C LYS A 35 10.66 2.41 -0.57
N VAL A 36 11.09 1.17 -0.80
CA VAL A 36 10.59 0.33 -1.89
C VAL A 36 9.20 -0.21 -1.55
N ALA A 37 8.26 -0.08 -2.49
CA ALA A 37 6.92 -0.64 -2.41
C ALA A 37 6.83 -1.99 -3.14
N ILE A 38 7.38 -2.04 -4.36
CA ILE A 38 7.23 -3.19 -5.25
C ILE A 38 8.60 -3.56 -5.84
N TYR A 39 8.93 -4.84 -5.76
CA TYR A 39 9.91 -5.48 -6.64
C TYR A 39 9.14 -6.26 -7.70
N TYR A 40 9.50 -6.04 -8.96
CA TYR A 40 8.86 -6.63 -10.12
C TYR A 40 9.88 -7.43 -10.93
N GLU A 41 9.44 -8.58 -11.44
CA GLU A 41 10.15 -9.40 -12.40
C GLU A 41 9.15 -9.89 -13.45
N ASP A 42 9.49 -9.77 -14.73
CA ASP A 42 8.67 -10.25 -15.83
C ASP A 42 9.09 -11.65 -16.33
N ALA A 43 8.37 -12.16 -17.33
CA ALA A 43 8.63 -13.49 -17.89
C ALA A 43 9.98 -13.60 -18.64
N ASP A 44 10.53 -12.47 -19.09
CA ASP A 44 11.83 -12.40 -19.76
C ASP A 44 12.98 -12.20 -18.74
N GLY A 45 12.65 -12.10 -17.44
CA GLY A 45 13.60 -11.92 -16.35
C GLY A 45 14.01 -10.46 -16.12
N ASN A 46 13.33 -9.48 -16.72
CA ASN A 46 13.61 -8.06 -16.46
C ASN A 46 13.13 -7.69 -15.07
N LYS A 47 14.02 -7.05 -14.30
CA LYS A 47 13.75 -6.65 -12.91
C LYS A 47 13.60 -5.16 -12.79
N ARG A 48 12.60 -4.73 -12.03
CA ARG A 48 12.39 -3.34 -11.65
C ARG A 48 12.05 -3.24 -10.17
N LYS A 49 12.39 -2.11 -9.56
CA LYS A 49 11.84 -1.69 -8.28
C LYS A 49 11.02 -0.42 -8.47
N MET A 50 9.98 -0.27 -7.65
CA MET A 50 9.16 0.93 -7.55
C MET A 50 9.07 1.32 -6.09
N THR A 51 9.36 2.58 -5.79
CA THR A 51 9.25 3.17 -4.46
C THR A 51 7.81 3.57 -4.16
N TYR A 52 7.47 3.73 -2.87
CA TYR A 52 6.16 4.27 -2.48
C TYR A 52 5.91 5.67 -3.06
N TRP A 53 6.97 6.47 -3.21
CA TRP A 53 6.90 7.78 -3.85
C TRP A 53 6.50 7.69 -5.33
N GLU A 54 7.14 6.80 -6.10
CA GLU A 54 6.77 6.58 -7.50
C GLU A 54 5.34 6.02 -7.63
N LEU A 55 4.95 5.11 -6.73
CA LEU A 55 3.61 4.54 -6.72
C LEU A 55 2.53 5.59 -6.45
N SER A 56 2.77 6.49 -5.48
CA SER A 56 1.87 7.61 -5.18
C SER A 56 1.74 8.55 -6.39
N ASP A 57 2.85 8.94 -7.03
CA ASP A 57 2.84 9.82 -8.20
C ASP A 57 2.07 9.22 -9.38
N GLU A 58 2.37 7.97 -9.76
CA GLU A 58 1.70 7.30 -10.88
C GLU A 58 0.21 7.05 -10.59
N SER A 59 -0.13 6.69 -9.35
CA SER A 59 -1.54 6.50 -8.95
C SER A 59 -2.33 7.81 -9.01
N ASN A 60 -1.73 8.92 -8.58
CA ASN A 60 -2.34 10.25 -8.68
C ASN A 60 -2.54 10.68 -10.15
N ARG A 61 -1.54 10.44 -11.01
CA ARG A 61 -1.66 10.71 -12.45
C ARG A 61 -2.79 9.91 -13.09
N PHE A 62 -2.90 8.63 -12.76
CA PHE A 62 -3.99 7.77 -13.24
C PHE A 62 -5.36 8.20 -12.67
N GLY A 63 -5.43 8.53 -11.38
CA GLY A 63 -6.64 9.02 -10.73
C GLY A 63 -7.14 10.34 -11.35
N ASN A 64 -6.24 11.26 -11.68
CA ASN A 64 -6.58 12.48 -12.40
C ASN A 64 -7.10 12.20 -13.81
N LEU A 65 -6.53 11.23 -14.52
CA LEU A 65 -7.07 10.79 -15.81
C LEU A 65 -8.50 10.25 -15.66
N LEU A 66 -8.75 9.37 -14.68
CA LEU A 66 -10.09 8.83 -14.45
C LEU A 66 -11.10 9.93 -14.11
N ARG A 67 -10.73 10.89 -13.25
CA ARG A 67 -11.58 12.05 -12.95
C ARG A 67 -11.96 12.87 -14.19
N ASN A 68 -11.06 12.93 -15.18
CA ASN A 68 -11.34 13.65 -16.43
C ASN A 68 -12.29 12.88 -17.37
N LEU A 69 -12.51 11.58 -17.14
CA LEU A 69 -13.40 10.74 -17.95
C LEU A 69 -14.86 10.73 -17.46
N GLY A 70 -15.13 11.19 -16.23
CA GLY A 70 -16.47 11.27 -15.61
C GLY A 70 -16.70 10.21 -14.54
#